data_AF-A0A1Y2H3K0-F1
#
_entry.id   AF-A0A1Y2H3K0-F1
#
_cell.length_a   1.000
_cell.length_b   1.000
_cell.length_c   1.000
_cell.angle_alpha   90.00
_cell.angle_beta   90.00
_cell.angle_gamma   90.00
#
_symmetry.space_group_name_H-M   'P 1'
#
loop_
_entity.id
_entity.type
_entity.pdbx_description
1 polymer ?
#
loop_
_entity_poly.entity_id
_entity_poly.type
_entity_poly.pdbx_seq_one_letter_code
_entity_poly.pdbx_strand_id
1 'polypeptide(L)'
;AIAQPLNTLSRADAPLLTKTALMQLPHMDLDLASQLNNVELLRFMLAGAKSPAGDPAGLLLAHFAPEQFENVNAERNMMSVAALQRKAEQGVVKLPSLTDIWCARHPVAGSTTFGRSRQYSSVLACATCIVPFKFEYWPATQAACAAGDFVALKWLHSRQFVFGSRVQVLSCATMAGSIEMLEWIQNHVDVAEPKERLAPPFMFREFDPFLGGFKSERVQVLDWLVDNGYELDSASQFRAVFDWLLARVSSVLEAADLERIAFFDRIGAGILLCQFASSAKPAARFFGQLFEKDNVHVLDWWLNRSGQLMDCLDFGSPYVQASDSLWLDSGRGMHFAACINNASLRGNLKVLDWFLHVAKAPVSEFVKAFTCSSFGPGPFSFETHSRSLLWWWANVPHVCNDPSLRINCYQFSNTIHAHILKDMLKYSFVPLQDVCDSSDHGTMEQLAFQGPQVEQSLVVASQNDHDNVLDWWRTQSGLQDLKCPQELTSGKLKVGVSTKKWWEEKYGVQLVALRDS
;
A
#
# COMPACT_ATOMS: atom_id res chain seq x y z
N ALA A 1 17.77 17.23 -25.47
CA ALA A 1 16.34 16.88 -25.63
C ALA A 1 16.04 15.44 -25.23
N ILE A 2 16.82 14.43 -25.65
CA ILE A 2 16.53 12.99 -25.38
C ILE A 2 16.90 12.53 -23.94
N ALA A 3 17.44 13.41 -23.09
CA ALA A 3 17.86 13.05 -21.72
C ALA A 3 17.02 13.69 -20.60
N GLN A 4 15.88 14.33 -20.90
CA GLN A 4 14.98 14.87 -19.86
C GLN A 4 13.65 14.13 -19.79
N PRO A 5 13.04 13.98 -18.59
CA PRO A 5 11.71 13.39 -18.43
C PRO A 5 10.66 14.17 -19.22
N LEU A 6 9.77 13.48 -19.95
CA LEU A 6 8.72 14.07 -20.83
C LEU A 6 7.76 15.04 -20.11
N ASN A 7 7.79 15.06 -18.80
CA ASN A 7 7.02 15.91 -17.90
C ASN A 7 7.62 17.32 -17.71
N THR A 8 8.82 17.62 -18.25
CA THR A 8 9.41 18.97 -18.20
C THR A 8 9.09 19.85 -19.41
N LEU A 9 8.49 19.31 -20.47
CA LEU A 9 8.08 20.06 -21.66
C LEU A 9 6.56 20.23 -21.68
N SER A 10 6.11 21.49 -21.75
CA SER A 10 4.71 21.83 -22.00
C SER A 10 4.27 21.24 -23.34
N ARG A 11 3.16 20.49 -23.31
CA ARG A 11 2.63 19.74 -24.47
C ARG A 11 2.15 20.66 -25.59
N ALA A 12 1.83 21.92 -25.25
CA ALA A 12 1.46 22.94 -26.22
C ALA A 12 2.67 23.42 -27.04
N ASP A 13 3.86 23.41 -26.44
CA ASP A 13 5.06 24.03 -27.01
C ASP A 13 5.90 23.07 -27.88
N ALA A 14 5.65 21.76 -27.81
CA ALA A 14 6.37 20.75 -28.60
C ALA A 14 5.48 19.57 -29.08
N PRO A 15 4.35 19.83 -29.76
CA PRO A 15 3.33 18.82 -30.08
C PRO A 15 3.85 17.66 -30.95
N LEU A 16 4.80 17.92 -31.86
CA LEU A 16 5.41 16.89 -32.71
C LEU A 16 6.34 15.95 -31.94
N LEU A 17 7.03 16.47 -30.91
CA LEU A 17 7.94 15.66 -30.07
C LEU A 17 7.13 14.75 -29.14
N THR A 18 6.06 15.29 -28.54
CA THR A 18 5.08 14.53 -27.74
C THR A 18 4.38 13.46 -28.59
N LYS A 19 3.99 13.79 -29.83
CA LYS A 19 3.41 12.83 -30.77
C LYS A 19 4.37 11.70 -31.11
N THR A 20 5.63 12.02 -31.42
CA THR A 20 6.65 11.02 -31.74
C THR A 20 6.97 10.12 -30.54
N ALA A 21 7.01 10.69 -29.33
CA ALA A 21 7.22 9.94 -28.10
C ALA A 21 6.05 8.98 -27.78
N LEU A 22 4.80 9.42 -27.99
CA LEU A 22 3.61 8.57 -27.79
C LEU A 22 3.51 7.45 -28.84
N MET A 23 3.96 7.69 -30.08
CA MET A 23 4.01 6.69 -31.16
C MET A 23 5.13 5.65 -30.98
N GLN A 24 6.15 5.94 -30.17
CA GLN A 24 7.30 5.06 -29.92
C GLN A 24 7.17 4.26 -28.61
N LEU A 25 6.09 4.44 -27.84
CA LEU A 25 5.83 3.62 -26.66
C LEU A 25 5.43 2.21 -27.10
N PRO A 26 6.01 1.14 -26.51
CA PRO A 26 5.58 -0.22 -26.79
C PRO A 26 4.10 -0.39 -26.39
N HIS A 27 3.35 -1.13 -27.21
CA HIS A 27 1.91 -1.43 -27.11
C HIS A 27 1.25 -1.01 -25.78
N MET A 28 0.67 0.20 -25.74
CA MET A 28 -0.28 0.56 -24.70
C MET A 28 -1.62 -0.10 -25.04
N ASP A 29 -1.98 -1.14 -24.30
CA ASP A 29 -3.31 -1.72 -24.33
C ASP A 29 -4.22 -1.11 -23.25
N LEU A 30 -5.49 -1.48 -23.30
CA LEU A 30 -6.51 -1.01 -22.36
C LEU A 30 -6.21 -1.43 -20.92
N ASP A 31 -5.47 -2.52 -20.71
CA ASP A 31 -5.11 -3.00 -19.37
C ASP A 31 -4.08 -2.07 -18.72
N LEU A 32 -3.05 -1.65 -19.48
CA LEU A 32 -2.06 -0.70 -18.98
C LEU A 32 -2.63 0.70 -18.72
N ALA A 33 -3.52 1.19 -19.59
CA ALA A 33 -4.18 2.49 -19.39
C ALA A 33 -5.12 2.49 -18.17
N SER A 34 -5.75 1.34 -17.88
CA SER A 34 -6.61 1.15 -16.70
C SER A 34 -5.80 1.07 -15.41
N GLN A 35 -4.63 0.41 -15.43
CA GLN A 35 -3.73 0.33 -14.26
C GLN A 35 -3.15 1.69 -13.86
N LEU A 36 -2.95 2.59 -14.81
CA LEU A 36 -2.44 3.95 -14.56
C LEU A 36 -3.52 4.93 -14.08
N ASN A 37 -4.77 4.50 -13.96
CA ASN A 37 -5.94 5.29 -13.54
C ASN A 37 -6.07 6.65 -14.26
N ASN A 38 -5.67 6.70 -15.54
CA ASN A 38 -5.62 7.93 -16.32
C ASN A 38 -6.84 8.04 -17.23
N VAL A 39 -7.90 8.65 -16.69
CA VAL A 39 -9.22 8.78 -17.34
C VAL A 39 -9.13 9.51 -18.70
N GLU A 40 -8.22 10.47 -18.85
CA GLU A 40 -8.03 11.19 -20.13
C GLU A 40 -7.39 10.31 -21.21
N LEU A 41 -6.48 9.42 -20.82
CA LEU A 41 -5.91 8.42 -21.74
C LEU A 41 -6.95 7.39 -22.18
N LEU A 42 -7.80 6.92 -21.25
CA LEU A 42 -8.91 6.02 -21.55
C LEU A 42 -9.98 6.68 -22.45
N ARG A 43 -10.31 7.95 -22.20
CA ARG A 43 -11.21 8.74 -23.08
C ARG A 43 -10.63 8.94 -24.47
N PHE A 44 -9.33 9.23 -24.58
CA PHE A 44 -8.63 9.35 -25.85
C PHE A 44 -8.67 8.04 -26.66
N MET A 45 -8.40 6.90 -26.02
CA MET A 45 -8.48 5.58 -26.64
C MET A 45 -9.91 5.22 -27.07
N LEU A 46 -10.91 5.55 -26.25
CA LEU A 46 -12.33 5.33 -26.54
C LEU A 46 -12.84 6.23 -27.68
N ALA A 47 -12.37 7.47 -27.76
CA ALA A 47 -12.71 8.40 -28.85
C ALA A 47 -12.13 7.94 -30.19
N GLY A 48 -10.90 7.40 -30.20
CA GLY A 48 -10.29 6.77 -31.37
C GLY A 48 -11.09 5.56 -31.87
N ALA A 49 -11.61 4.74 -30.95
CA ALA A 49 -12.43 3.57 -31.26
C ALA A 49 -13.83 3.90 -31.81
N LYS A 50 -14.37 5.09 -31.49
CA LYS A 50 -15.70 5.56 -31.94
C LYS A 50 -15.67 6.33 -33.27
N SER A 51 -14.50 6.66 -33.80
CA SER A 51 -14.38 7.34 -35.09
C SER A 51 -14.63 6.36 -36.25
N PRO A 52 -15.52 6.68 -37.22
CA PRO A 52 -15.85 5.79 -38.33
C PRO A 52 -14.68 5.49 -39.28
N ALA A 53 -13.52 6.14 -39.10
CA ALA A 53 -12.31 5.90 -39.89
C ALA A 53 -11.16 5.23 -39.12
N GLY A 54 -11.29 4.95 -37.81
CA GLY A 54 -10.25 4.25 -37.04
C GLY A 54 -8.86 4.93 -36.99
N ASP A 55 -8.75 6.21 -37.37
CA ASP A 55 -7.51 6.99 -37.33
C ASP A 55 -7.62 8.15 -36.31
N PRO A 56 -6.89 8.10 -35.18
CA PRO A 56 -6.86 9.17 -34.19
C PRO A 56 -6.28 10.49 -34.72
N ALA A 57 -5.54 10.48 -35.85
CA ALA A 57 -4.93 11.68 -36.41
C ALA A 57 -5.92 12.65 -37.09
N GLY A 58 -7.09 12.15 -37.53
CA GLY A 58 -8.09 12.94 -38.25
C GLY A 58 -8.87 13.93 -37.37
N LEU A 59 -8.99 13.67 -36.07
CA LEU A 59 -9.78 14.50 -35.14
C LEU A 59 -9.11 15.84 -34.76
N LEU A 60 -7.78 15.94 -34.89
CA LEU A 60 -7.03 17.16 -34.57
C LEU A 60 -7.03 18.19 -35.69
N LEU A 61 -7.33 17.80 -36.94
CA LEU A 61 -7.43 18.73 -38.08
C LEU A 61 -8.76 19.50 -38.13
N ALA A 62 -9.81 19.01 -37.48
CA ALA A 62 -11.12 19.65 -37.48
C ALA A 62 -11.31 20.68 -36.34
N HIS A 63 -10.41 20.71 -35.35
CA HIS A 63 -10.53 21.59 -34.19
C HIS A 63 -9.64 22.84 -34.21
N PHE A 64 -8.76 22.98 -35.23
CA PHE A 64 -7.80 24.09 -35.33
C PHE A 64 -7.67 24.68 -36.75
N ALA A 65 -8.78 25.14 -37.34
CA ALA A 65 -8.71 26.04 -38.51
C ALA A 65 -9.87 27.05 -38.49
N PRO A 66 -9.61 28.37 -38.52
CA PRO A 66 -10.62 29.37 -38.84
C PRO A 66 -10.66 29.64 -40.36
N GLU A 67 -11.90 29.82 -40.86
CA GLU A 67 -12.36 30.48 -42.09
C GLU A 67 -11.45 30.51 -43.34
N GLN A 68 -11.91 29.84 -44.41
CA GLN A 68 -12.29 30.45 -45.71
C GLN A 68 -12.51 29.33 -46.75
N PHE A 69 -13.75 29.15 -47.22
CA PHE A 69 -14.16 29.09 -48.64
C PHE A 69 -15.63 28.65 -48.75
N GLU A 70 -16.34 29.37 -49.61
CA GLU A 70 -17.77 29.27 -49.91
C GLU A 70 -18.17 27.94 -50.58
N ASN A 71 -19.45 27.58 -50.38
CA ASN A 71 -20.37 26.85 -51.28
C ASN A 71 -19.87 25.67 -52.13
N VAL A 72 -20.49 24.50 -51.95
CA VAL A 72 -21.44 23.87 -52.91
C VAL A 72 -21.84 22.46 -52.42
N ASN A 73 -23.16 22.23 -52.35
CA ASN A 73 -23.88 20.93 -52.32
C ASN A 73 -23.74 20.01 -51.09
N ALA A 74 -24.56 20.29 -50.07
CA ALA A 74 -24.99 19.31 -49.08
C ALA A 74 -26.44 18.87 -49.35
N GLU A 75 -26.65 18.03 -50.37
CA GLU A 75 -27.90 17.27 -50.56
C GLU A 75 -27.69 16.15 -51.59
N ARG A 76 -27.09 15.01 -51.17
CA ARG A 76 -27.27 13.76 -51.94
C ARG A 76 -26.94 12.42 -51.28
N ASN A 77 -26.36 12.34 -50.08
CA ASN A 77 -25.83 11.06 -49.58
C ASN A 77 -26.51 10.44 -48.34
N MET A 78 -27.72 10.86 -47.96
CA MET A 78 -28.52 10.20 -46.90
C MET A 78 -29.69 9.35 -47.42
N MET A 79 -29.56 8.70 -48.58
CA MET A 79 -30.56 7.75 -49.08
C MET A 79 -29.97 6.45 -49.66
N SER A 80 -29.06 5.79 -48.95
CA SER A 80 -28.48 4.51 -49.41
C SER A 80 -28.85 3.30 -48.55
N VAL A 81 -28.83 3.42 -47.23
CA VAL A 81 -28.92 2.24 -46.34
C VAL A 81 -30.35 1.68 -46.23
N ALA A 82 -31.36 2.55 -46.05
CA ALA A 82 -32.76 2.11 -45.97
C ALA A 82 -33.31 1.57 -47.31
N ALA A 83 -32.76 2.03 -48.45
CA ALA A 83 -33.14 1.56 -49.78
C ALA A 83 -32.50 0.20 -50.12
N LEU A 84 -31.28 -0.07 -49.61
CA LEU A 84 -30.62 -1.37 -49.74
C LEU A 84 -31.28 -2.44 -48.85
N GLN A 85 -31.72 -2.07 -47.65
CA GLN A 85 -32.46 -2.97 -46.74
C GLN A 85 -33.79 -3.45 -47.37
N ARG A 86 -34.59 -2.51 -47.93
CA ARG A 86 -35.87 -2.86 -48.60
C ARG A 86 -35.69 -3.70 -49.86
N LYS A 87 -34.58 -3.52 -50.61
CA LYS A 87 -34.31 -4.33 -51.81
C LYS A 87 -33.82 -5.74 -51.48
N ALA A 88 -33.19 -5.94 -50.33
CA ALA A 88 -32.83 -7.27 -49.81
C ALA A 88 -34.08 -8.02 -49.30
N GLU A 89 -34.98 -7.34 -48.60
CA GLU A 89 -36.25 -7.91 -48.10
C GLU A 89 -37.24 -8.26 -49.23
N GLN A 90 -37.17 -7.56 -50.36
CA GLN A 90 -37.95 -7.85 -51.57
C GLN A 90 -37.33 -8.95 -52.45
N GLY A 91 -36.23 -9.58 -52.04
CA GLY A 91 -35.59 -10.69 -52.78
C GLY A 91 -34.92 -10.28 -54.10
N VAL A 92 -34.70 -8.98 -54.33
CA VAL A 92 -34.14 -8.45 -55.60
C VAL A 92 -32.62 -8.57 -55.65
N VAL A 93 -31.94 -8.79 -54.51
CA VAL A 93 -30.49 -8.99 -54.44
C VAL A 93 -30.17 -10.27 -53.67
N LYS A 94 -29.54 -11.24 -54.34
CA LYS A 94 -28.99 -12.45 -53.69
C LYS A 94 -27.72 -12.09 -52.91
N LEU A 95 -27.74 -12.30 -51.60
CA LEU A 95 -26.54 -12.25 -50.76
C LEU A 95 -25.68 -13.51 -50.98
N PRO A 96 -24.34 -13.43 -50.88
CA PRO A 96 -23.48 -14.59 -51.09
C PRO A 96 -23.70 -15.64 -50.01
N SER A 97 -23.55 -16.91 -50.37
CA SER A 97 -23.57 -18.01 -49.42
C SER A 97 -22.29 -18.03 -48.56
N LEU A 98 -22.34 -18.66 -47.38
CA LEU A 98 -21.16 -18.83 -46.51
C LEU A 98 -19.98 -19.51 -47.23
N THR A 99 -20.25 -20.31 -48.26
CA THR A 99 -19.25 -20.96 -49.12
C THR A 99 -18.50 -19.95 -49.99
N ASP A 100 -19.16 -18.89 -50.45
CA ASP A 100 -18.55 -17.82 -51.26
C ASP A 100 -17.57 -16.97 -50.43
N ILE A 101 -17.83 -16.87 -49.13
CA ILE A 101 -16.97 -16.15 -48.17
C ILE A 101 -15.73 -16.99 -47.82
N TRP A 102 -15.85 -18.32 -47.79
CA TRP A 102 -14.73 -19.20 -47.48
C TRP A 102 -13.70 -19.27 -48.62
N CYS A 103 -14.13 -19.28 -49.87
CA CYS A 103 -13.24 -19.27 -51.04
C CYS A 103 -12.41 -17.99 -51.18
N ALA A 104 -12.85 -16.87 -50.61
CA ALA A 104 -12.09 -15.61 -50.62
C ALA A 104 -10.88 -15.60 -49.65
N ARG A 105 -10.78 -16.57 -48.73
CA ARG A 105 -9.73 -16.61 -47.70
C ARG A 105 -8.46 -17.37 -48.10
N HIS A 106 -8.47 -18.10 -49.22
CA HIS A 106 -7.29 -18.82 -49.73
C HIS A 106 -7.17 -18.73 -51.25
N PRO A 107 -6.46 -17.73 -51.80
CA PRO A 107 -6.10 -17.76 -53.21
C PRO A 107 -4.94 -18.74 -53.42
N VAL A 108 -5.20 -19.82 -54.16
CA VAL A 108 -4.13 -20.62 -54.78
C VAL A 108 -3.41 -19.73 -55.80
N ALA A 109 -2.08 -19.76 -55.74
CA ALA A 109 -1.20 -18.87 -56.50
C ALA A 109 -1.40 -19.00 -58.02
N GLY A 110 -1.53 -17.86 -58.68
CA GLY A 110 -1.34 -17.72 -60.12
C GLY A 110 -2.51 -17.06 -60.85
N SER A 111 -2.51 -15.73 -60.93
CA SER A 111 -2.89 -14.99 -62.14
C SER A 111 -2.86 -13.48 -61.87
N THR A 112 -2.00 -12.80 -62.60
CA THR A 112 -1.99 -11.35 -62.77
C THR A 112 -3.10 -10.94 -63.72
N THR A 113 -4.08 -10.15 -63.26
CA THR A 113 -4.57 -8.89 -63.89
C THR A 113 -5.96 -8.48 -63.37
N PHE A 114 -6.16 -7.16 -63.34
CA PHE A 114 -7.44 -6.42 -63.32
C PHE A 114 -8.23 -6.21 -62.01
N GLY A 115 -8.54 -4.93 -61.73
CA GLY A 115 -9.82 -4.52 -61.14
C GLY A 115 -9.82 -3.79 -59.80
N ARG A 116 -9.35 -2.52 -59.74
CA ARG A 116 -9.67 -1.59 -58.65
C ARG A 116 -11.18 -1.26 -58.67
N SER A 117 -11.94 -1.75 -57.69
CA SER A 117 -13.19 -1.16 -57.16
C SER A 117 -14.08 -2.26 -56.55
N ARG A 118 -13.71 -2.78 -55.37
CA ARG A 118 -14.58 -3.58 -54.45
C ARG A 118 -13.78 -3.99 -53.20
N GLN A 119 -13.33 -3.04 -52.40
CA GLN A 119 -12.67 -3.36 -51.11
C GLN A 119 -13.24 -2.65 -49.88
N TYR A 120 -14.20 -1.74 -50.04
CA TYR A 120 -14.75 -1.00 -48.89
C TYR A 120 -16.03 -1.59 -48.29
N SER A 121 -16.64 -2.62 -48.90
CA SER A 121 -17.90 -3.20 -48.39
C SER A 121 -17.72 -4.44 -47.50
N SER A 122 -16.57 -5.13 -47.53
CA SER A 122 -16.35 -6.32 -46.69
C SER A 122 -15.75 -5.98 -45.32
N VAL A 123 -15.03 -4.85 -45.20
CA VAL A 123 -14.41 -4.44 -43.94
C VAL A 123 -15.47 -3.87 -42.96
N LEU A 124 -16.47 -3.15 -43.47
CA LEU A 124 -17.56 -2.59 -42.64
C LEU A 124 -18.55 -3.65 -42.13
N ALA A 125 -18.69 -4.79 -42.81
CA ALA A 125 -19.56 -5.88 -42.36
C ALA A 125 -18.92 -6.78 -41.28
N CYS A 126 -17.59 -6.76 -41.13
CA CYS A 126 -16.89 -7.51 -40.08
C CYS A 126 -16.86 -6.81 -38.73
N ALA A 127 -17.06 -5.48 -38.68
CA ALA A 127 -16.97 -4.71 -37.43
C ALA A 127 -18.23 -4.84 -36.53
N THR A 128 -19.36 -5.28 -37.07
CA THR A 128 -20.63 -5.40 -36.32
C THR A 128 -20.84 -6.74 -35.63
N CYS A 129 -19.88 -7.67 -35.70
CA CYS A 129 -20.03 -9.05 -35.21
C CYS A 129 -18.88 -9.52 -34.32
N ILE A 130 -18.23 -8.61 -33.56
CA ILE A 130 -17.34 -9.05 -32.48
C ILE A 130 -18.25 -9.50 -31.33
N VAL A 131 -18.59 -10.79 -31.33
CA VAL A 131 -19.19 -11.45 -30.17
C VAL A 131 -18.03 -11.69 -29.19
N PRO A 132 -18.03 -11.09 -28.00
CA PRO A 132 -16.97 -11.32 -27.04
C PRO A 132 -16.89 -12.81 -26.70
N PHE A 133 -15.69 -13.30 -26.43
CA PHE A 133 -15.52 -14.66 -25.95
C PHE A 133 -16.07 -14.76 -24.53
N LYS A 134 -16.60 -15.94 -24.15
CA LYS A 134 -17.19 -16.15 -22.81
C LYS A 134 -16.26 -15.77 -21.65
N PHE A 135 -14.94 -15.90 -21.81
CA PHE A 135 -13.98 -15.52 -20.78
C PHE A 135 -13.85 -13.99 -20.59
N GLU A 136 -14.28 -13.19 -21.57
CA GLU A 136 -14.26 -11.72 -21.53
C GLU A 136 -15.48 -11.14 -20.79
N TYR A 137 -16.51 -11.96 -20.54
CA TYR A 137 -17.75 -11.51 -19.91
C TYR A 137 -17.54 -11.08 -18.45
N TRP A 138 -16.68 -11.79 -17.71
CA TRP A 138 -16.37 -11.44 -16.32
C TRP A 138 -15.59 -10.11 -16.21
N PRO A 139 -14.45 -9.90 -16.91
CA PRO A 139 -13.79 -8.60 -16.93
C PRO A 139 -14.72 -7.44 -17.32
N ALA A 140 -15.59 -7.64 -18.32
CA ALA A 140 -16.55 -6.62 -18.73
C ALA A 140 -17.59 -6.31 -17.63
N THR A 141 -18.12 -7.33 -16.97
CA THR A 141 -19.06 -7.18 -15.84
C THR A 141 -18.39 -6.47 -14.67
N GLN A 142 -17.18 -6.90 -14.29
CA GLN A 142 -16.40 -6.32 -13.22
C GLN A 142 -16.10 -4.84 -13.49
N ALA A 143 -15.64 -4.50 -14.70
CA ALA A 143 -15.34 -3.13 -15.08
C ALA A 143 -16.58 -2.23 -15.05
N ALA A 144 -17.71 -2.70 -15.60
CA ALA A 144 -18.98 -1.96 -15.56
C ALA A 144 -19.44 -1.70 -14.11
N CYS A 145 -19.34 -2.70 -13.24
CA CYS A 145 -19.70 -2.56 -11.83
C CYS A 145 -18.76 -1.62 -11.06
N ALA A 146 -17.45 -1.81 -11.18
CA ALA A 146 -16.45 -0.99 -10.49
C ALA A 146 -16.46 0.47 -10.95
N ALA A 147 -16.77 0.73 -12.22
CA ALA A 147 -16.93 2.08 -12.76
C ALA A 147 -18.29 2.73 -12.41
N GLY A 148 -19.24 1.96 -11.87
CA GLY A 148 -20.62 2.43 -11.67
C GLY A 148 -21.38 2.68 -12.97
N ASP A 149 -20.96 2.10 -14.10
CA ASP A 149 -21.63 2.25 -15.40
C ASP A 149 -22.87 1.36 -15.49
N PHE A 150 -23.97 1.89 -14.97
CA PHE A 150 -25.23 1.16 -14.89
C PHE A 150 -25.86 0.86 -16.25
N VAL A 151 -25.58 1.69 -17.27
CA VAL A 151 -26.06 1.49 -18.64
C VAL A 151 -25.34 0.31 -19.26
N ALA A 152 -24.01 0.24 -19.13
CA ALA A 152 -23.22 -0.89 -19.60
C ALA A 152 -23.64 -2.19 -18.92
N LEU A 153 -23.86 -2.18 -17.60
CA LEU A 153 -24.29 -3.36 -16.86
C LEU A 153 -25.66 -3.90 -17.34
N LYS A 154 -26.65 -3.02 -17.52
CA LYS A 154 -27.96 -3.40 -18.09
C LYS A 154 -27.85 -3.94 -19.52
N TRP A 155 -26.97 -3.34 -20.32
CA TRP A 155 -26.71 -3.83 -21.68
C TRP A 155 -26.11 -5.24 -21.66
N LEU A 156 -25.10 -5.49 -20.82
CA LEU A 156 -24.52 -6.81 -20.62
C LEU A 156 -25.59 -7.83 -20.19
N HIS A 157 -26.49 -7.44 -19.29
CA HIS A 157 -27.55 -8.32 -18.79
C HIS A 157 -28.57 -8.67 -19.87
N SER A 158 -29.00 -7.69 -20.66
CA SER A 158 -29.95 -7.89 -21.77
C SER A 158 -29.43 -8.85 -22.84
N ARG A 159 -28.11 -9.02 -22.91
CA ARG A 159 -27.41 -9.93 -23.83
C ARG A 159 -27.02 -11.26 -23.20
N GLN A 160 -27.36 -11.48 -21.92
CA GLN A 160 -26.91 -12.64 -21.13
C GLN A 160 -25.37 -12.72 -21.04
N PHE A 161 -24.71 -11.56 -20.99
CA PHE A 161 -23.25 -11.41 -20.87
C PHE A 161 -22.82 -10.99 -19.45
N VAL A 162 -23.74 -10.77 -18.52
CA VAL A 162 -23.37 -10.62 -17.10
C VAL A 162 -22.86 -11.96 -16.61
N PHE A 163 -21.66 -11.97 -16.03
CA PHE A 163 -21.02 -13.17 -15.52
C PHE A 163 -20.67 -12.99 -14.04
N GLY A 164 -20.53 -14.10 -13.31
CA GLY A 164 -20.20 -14.13 -11.88
C GLY A 164 -21.43 -14.27 -10.99
N SER A 165 -21.20 -14.72 -9.75
CA SER A 165 -22.28 -14.82 -8.77
C SER A 165 -22.73 -13.43 -8.31
N ARG A 166 -23.96 -13.34 -7.79
CA ARG A 166 -24.49 -12.10 -7.23
C ARG A 166 -23.50 -11.44 -6.25
N VAL A 167 -22.88 -12.22 -5.35
CA VAL A 167 -21.91 -11.70 -4.36
C VAL A 167 -20.68 -11.09 -5.04
N GLN A 168 -20.18 -11.70 -6.13
CA GLN A 168 -19.03 -11.18 -6.86
C GLN A 168 -19.36 -9.87 -7.58
N VAL A 169 -20.52 -9.84 -8.25
CA VAL A 169 -21.01 -8.65 -8.96
C VAL A 169 -21.27 -7.51 -7.97
N LEU A 170 -21.88 -7.81 -6.81
CA LEU A 170 -22.07 -6.83 -5.72
C LEU A 170 -20.75 -6.35 -5.13
N SER A 171 -19.78 -7.23 -4.90
CA SER A 171 -18.46 -6.83 -4.38
C SER A 171 -17.76 -5.84 -5.31
N CYS A 172 -17.91 -5.99 -6.63
CA CYS A 172 -17.40 -5.00 -7.59
C CYS A 172 -18.22 -3.70 -7.57
N ALA A 173 -19.56 -3.80 -7.53
CA ALA A 173 -20.47 -2.65 -7.59
C ALA A 173 -20.46 -1.80 -6.32
N THR A 174 -20.22 -2.41 -5.16
CA THR A 174 -20.13 -1.70 -3.87
C THR A 174 -18.99 -0.68 -3.89
N MET A 175 -17.90 -0.92 -4.61
CA MET A 175 -16.82 0.07 -4.79
C MET A 175 -17.26 1.36 -5.48
N ALA A 176 -18.20 1.28 -6.43
CA ALA A 176 -18.73 2.47 -7.11
C ALA A 176 -19.72 3.25 -6.21
N GLY A 177 -20.25 2.58 -5.18
CA GLY A 177 -21.12 3.17 -4.18
C GLY A 177 -22.47 3.67 -4.70
N SER A 178 -23.00 3.03 -5.74
CA SER A 178 -24.31 3.35 -6.34
C SER A 178 -25.39 2.41 -5.81
N ILE A 179 -26.26 2.91 -4.92
CA ILE A 179 -27.35 2.12 -4.32
C ILE A 179 -28.32 1.58 -5.38
N GLU A 180 -28.64 2.39 -6.39
CA GLU A 180 -29.53 1.97 -7.50
C GLU A 180 -28.97 0.75 -8.26
N MET A 181 -27.65 0.71 -8.46
CA MET A 181 -26.99 -0.44 -9.08
C MET A 181 -27.05 -1.68 -8.18
N LEU A 182 -26.84 -1.52 -6.88
CA LEU A 182 -26.92 -2.63 -5.91
C LEU A 182 -28.33 -3.22 -5.83
N GLU A 183 -29.36 -2.37 -5.75
CA GLU A 183 -30.77 -2.77 -5.80
C GLU A 183 -31.09 -3.53 -7.08
N TRP A 184 -30.60 -3.05 -8.22
CA TRP A 184 -30.82 -3.71 -9.49
C TRP A 184 -30.12 -5.07 -9.56
N ILE A 185 -28.87 -5.17 -9.10
CA ILE A 185 -28.11 -6.43 -9.05
C ILE A 185 -28.85 -7.45 -8.16
N GLN A 186 -29.31 -7.02 -6.97
CA GLN A 186 -30.06 -7.86 -6.04
C GLN A 186 -31.34 -8.46 -6.66
N ASN A 187 -32.02 -7.69 -7.52
CA ASN A 187 -33.28 -8.10 -8.14
C ASN A 187 -33.11 -8.87 -9.46
N HIS A 188 -32.01 -8.69 -10.19
CA HIS A 188 -31.87 -9.18 -11.58
C HIS A 188 -30.73 -10.18 -11.81
N VAL A 189 -29.77 -10.28 -10.89
CA VAL A 189 -28.68 -11.26 -10.97
C VAL A 189 -29.04 -12.44 -10.09
N ASP A 190 -29.06 -13.65 -10.67
CA ASP A 190 -29.46 -14.87 -9.96
C ASP A 190 -28.49 -15.19 -8.81
N VAL A 191 -29.04 -15.65 -7.67
CA VAL A 191 -28.24 -16.14 -6.52
C VAL A 191 -27.53 -17.44 -6.88
N ALA A 192 -28.15 -18.27 -7.72
CA ALA A 192 -27.79 -19.67 -7.91
C ALA A 192 -26.64 -19.92 -8.91
N GLU A 193 -26.15 -18.90 -9.62
CA GLU A 193 -25.05 -19.07 -10.57
C GLU A 193 -23.69 -18.82 -9.93
N PRO A 194 -22.91 -19.89 -9.74
CA PRO A 194 -21.59 -19.90 -10.35
C PRO A 194 -21.36 -21.28 -10.97
N LYS A 195 -21.94 -21.56 -12.15
CA LYS A 195 -21.90 -22.91 -12.71
C LYS A 195 -20.55 -23.33 -13.29
N GLU A 196 -19.63 -22.41 -13.56
CA GLU A 196 -18.28 -22.78 -14.02
C GLU A 196 -17.20 -21.90 -13.38
N ARG A 197 -16.22 -22.55 -12.72
CA ARG A 197 -14.96 -21.93 -12.24
C ARG A 197 -14.05 -21.61 -13.43
N LEU A 198 -14.47 -20.72 -14.33
CA LEU A 198 -13.64 -20.30 -15.47
C LEU A 198 -12.62 -19.24 -15.10
N ALA A 199 -12.80 -18.51 -13.98
CA ALA A 199 -11.75 -17.61 -13.51
C ALA A 199 -10.62 -18.42 -12.83
N PRO A 200 -9.35 -18.06 -13.02
CA PRO A 200 -8.22 -18.68 -12.35
C PRO A 200 -8.35 -18.64 -10.80
N PRO A 201 -7.89 -19.68 -10.08
CA PRO A 201 -7.97 -19.76 -8.61
C PRO A 201 -7.39 -18.56 -7.84
N PHE A 202 -6.46 -17.81 -8.45
CA PHE A 202 -5.80 -16.66 -7.83
C PHE A 202 -6.62 -15.36 -7.90
N MET A 203 -7.67 -15.27 -8.72
CA MET A 203 -8.52 -14.07 -8.82
C MET A 203 -9.69 -14.06 -7.82
N PHE A 204 -9.93 -15.13 -7.07
CA PHE A 204 -11.15 -15.28 -6.27
C PHE A 204 -11.03 -14.94 -4.79
N ARG A 205 -9.86 -14.55 -4.30
CA ARG A 205 -9.64 -14.65 -2.86
C ARG A 205 -10.46 -13.71 -1.98
N GLU A 206 -11.03 -12.61 -2.47
CA GLU A 206 -11.73 -11.65 -1.59
C GLU A 206 -12.88 -10.90 -2.29
N PHE A 207 -13.88 -11.62 -2.81
CA PHE A 207 -15.15 -10.98 -3.18
C PHE A 207 -16.02 -10.80 -1.94
N ASP A 208 -15.74 -9.73 -1.21
CA ASP A 208 -16.51 -9.28 -0.06
C ASP A 208 -17.20 -7.94 -0.39
N PRO A 209 -18.55 -7.90 -0.44
CA PRO A 209 -19.31 -6.67 -0.60
C PRO A 209 -19.03 -5.62 0.48
N PHE A 210 -18.74 -6.04 1.72
CA PHE A 210 -18.39 -5.09 2.78
C PHE A 210 -17.07 -4.42 2.47
N LEU A 211 -16.02 -5.16 2.11
CA LEU A 211 -14.73 -4.58 1.73
C LEU A 211 -14.86 -3.54 0.60
N GLY A 212 -15.71 -3.83 -0.40
CA GLY A 212 -16.04 -2.87 -1.47
C GLY A 212 -16.77 -1.64 -0.94
N GLY A 213 -17.76 -1.83 -0.06
CA GLY A 213 -18.49 -0.75 0.62
C GLY A 213 -17.58 0.16 1.44
N PHE A 214 -16.63 -0.41 2.18
CA PHE A 214 -15.61 0.35 2.91
C PHE A 214 -14.74 1.16 1.96
N LYS A 215 -14.19 0.52 0.90
CA LYS A 215 -13.39 1.22 -0.13
C LYS A 215 -14.14 2.35 -0.84
N SER A 216 -15.46 2.21 -0.98
CA SER A 216 -16.32 3.22 -1.60
C SER A 216 -16.53 4.46 -0.74
N GLU A 217 -16.23 4.37 0.56
CA GLU A 217 -16.36 5.46 1.51
C GLU A 217 -17.79 5.93 1.78
N ARG A 218 -18.81 5.20 1.32
CA ARG A 218 -20.22 5.58 1.46
C ARG A 218 -20.93 4.70 2.49
N VAL A 219 -21.27 5.29 3.64
CA VAL A 219 -22.01 4.61 4.74
C VAL A 219 -23.32 4.02 4.24
N GLN A 220 -23.99 4.70 3.31
CA GLN A 220 -25.25 4.24 2.69
C GLN A 220 -25.12 2.87 2.03
N VAL A 221 -23.95 2.52 1.47
CA VAL A 221 -23.71 1.21 0.86
C VAL A 221 -23.63 0.13 1.93
N LEU A 222 -22.99 0.44 3.05
CA LEU A 222 -22.86 -0.46 4.18
C LEU A 222 -24.21 -0.68 4.87
N ASP A 223 -24.98 0.40 5.09
CA ASP A 223 -26.35 0.33 5.58
C ASP A 223 -27.22 -0.54 4.65
N TRP A 224 -27.12 -0.31 3.34
CA TRP A 224 -27.84 -1.11 2.36
C TRP A 224 -27.48 -2.60 2.39
N LEU A 225 -26.20 -2.94 2.58
CA LEU A 225 -25.76 -4.33 2.71
C LEU A 225 -26.41 -4.99 3.94
N VAL A 226 -26.40 -4.32 5.09
CA VAL A 226 -27.03 -4.83 6.31
C VAL A 226 -28.54 -4.98 6.13
N ASP A 227 -29.21 -3.96 5.57
CA ASP A 227 -30.66 -3.96 5.35
C ASP A 227 -31.13 -5.05 4.38
N ASN A 228 -30.25 -5.52 3.49
CA ASN A 228 -30.51 -6.60 2.54
C ASN A 228 -30.03 -7.99 3.02
N GLY A 229 -29.69 -8.11 4.31
CA GLY A 229 -29.36 -9.39 4.95
C GLY A 229 -27.96 -9.91 4.63
N TYR A 230 -27.04 -9.06 4.19
CA TYR A 230 -25.62 -9.43 4.09
C TYR A 230 -24.99 -9.37 5.49
N GLU A 231 -24.31 -10.45 5.87
CA GLU A 231 -23.65 -10.58 7.17
C GLU A 231 -22.12 -10.50 7.01
N LEU A 232 -21.44 -9.92 8.01
CA LEU A 232 -19.99 -10.02 8.18
C LEU A 232 -19.68 -11.38 8.83
N ASP A 233 -19.69 -12.44 8.04
CA ASP A 233 -19.73 -13.82 8.55
C ASP A 233 -18.36 -14.40 8.93
N SER A 234 -17.26 -13.79 8.48
CA SER A 234 -15.93 -14.37 8.68
C SER A 234 -14.94 -13.42 9.35
N ALA A 235 -14.16 -13.99 10.27
CA ALA A 235 -13.04 -13.29 10.91
C ALA A 235 -12.03 -12.72 9.89
N SER A 236 -11.93 -13.32 8.69
CA SER A 236 -11.12 -12.82 7.58
C SER A 236 -11.70 -11.54 6.95
N GLN A 237 -13.01 -11.47 6.72
CA GLN A 237 -13.67 -10.25 6.22
C GLN A 237 -13.51 -9.14 7.25
N PHE A 238 -13.77 -9.47 8.52
CA PHE A 238 -13.60 -8.51 9.61
C PHE A 238 -12.18 -7.95 9.67
N ARG A 239 -11.16 -8.81 9.55
CA ARG A 239 -9.76 -8.38 9.49
C ARG A 239 -9.47 -7.48 8.30
N ALA A 240 -9.96 -7.81 7.11
CA ALA A 240 -9.74 -6.99 5.90
C ALA A 240 -10.40 -5.60 6.01
N VAL A 241 -11.63 -5.56 6.55
CA VAL A 241 -12.33 -4.31 6.88
C VAL A 241 -11.54 -3.48 7.89
N PHE A 242 -11.01 -4.13 8.92
CA PHE A 242 -10.24 -3.48 9.95
C PHE A 242 -8.89 -2.95 9.45
N ASP A 243 -8.16 -3.75 8.66
CA ASP A 243 -6.91 -3.35 8.01
C ASP A 243 -7.14 -2.17 7.05
N TRP A 244 -8.29 -2.11 6.37
CA TRP A 244 -8.67 -0.97 5.54
C TRP A 244 -8.94 0.30 6.37
N LEU A 245 -9.70 0.18 7.46
CA LEU A 245 -9.94 1.30 8.39
C LEU A 245 -8.63 1.81 8.99
N LEU A 246 -7.73 0.91 9.38
CA LEU A 246 -6.39 1.24 9.86
C LEU A 246 -5.61 2.10 8.85
N ALA A 247 -5.59 1.67 7.59
CA ALA A 247 -4.94 2.41 6.53
C ALA A 247 -5.58 3.80 6.33
N ARG A 248 -6.89 3.93 6.51
CA ARG A 248 -7.63 5.19 6.30
C ARG A 248 -7.53 6.17 7.47
N VAL A 249 -7.69 5.70 8.70
CA VAL A 249 -7.58 6.53 9.93
C VAL A 249 -6.15 7.05 10.12
N SER A 250 -5.16 6.44 9.46
CA SER A 250 -3.80 6.99 9.37
C SER A 250 -3.70 8.31 8.58
N SER A 251 -4.73 8.62 7.78
CA SER A 251 -4.97 9.91 7.11
C SER A 251 -6.03 10.72 7.87
N VAL A 252 -5.98 12.05 7.78
CA VAL A 252 -6.80 13.00 8.56
C VAL A 252 -8.27 12.60 8.56
N LEU A 253 -8.87 12.53 9.76
CA LEU A 253 -10.28 12.18 9.93
C LEU A 253 -11.20 13.33 9.48
N GLU A 254 -12.18 13.01 8.66
CA GLU A 254 -13.26 13.92 8.25
C GLU A 254 -14.57 13.58 8.97
N ALA A 255 -15.57 14.45 8.90
CA ALA A 255 -16.89 14.22 9.51
C ALA A 255 -17.55 12.90 9.05
N ALA A 256 -17.24 12.46 7.83
CA ALA A 256 -17.68 11.17 7.29
C ALA A 256 -17.15 9.97 8.09
N ASP A 257 -16.02 10.10 8.78
CA ASP A 257 -15.45 9.03 9.60
C ASP A 257 -16.20 8.84 10.93
N LEU A 258 -16.83 9.90 11.47
CA LEU A 258 -17.67 9.81 12.67
C LEU A 258 -18.98 9.06 12.40
N GLU A 259 -19.59 9.25 11.23
CA GLU A 259 -20.78 8.48 10.83
C GLU A 259 -20.43 7.00 10.60
N ARG A 260 -19.24 6.70 10.07
CA ARG A 260 -18.74 5.32 9.93
C ARG A 260 -18.48 4.67 11.29
N ILE A 261 -18.00 5.43 12.27
CA ILE A 261 -17.86 4.97 13.65
C ILE A 261 -19.24 4.63 14.25
N ALA A 262 -20.27 5.44 13.98
CA ALA A 262 -21.64 5.14 14.39
C ALA A 262 -22.23 3.90 13.70
N PHE A 263 -21.80 3.57 12.47
CA PHE A 263 -22.17 2.32 11.81
C PHE A 263 -21.66 1.07 12.57
N PHE A 264 -20.46 1.14 13.15
CA PHE A 264 -19.94 0.04 13.98
C PHE A 264 -20.71 -0.15 15.30
N ASP A 265 -21.26 0.93 15.86
CA ASP A 265 -22.20 0.85 17.00
C ASP A 265 -23.44 0.01 16.64
N ARG A 266 -23.92 0.17 15.39
CA ARG A 266 -25.14 -0.46 14.87
C ARG A 266 -24.98 -1.94 14.52
N ILE A 267 -23.83 -2.34 13.97
CA ILE A 267 -23.51 -3.76 13.68
C ILE A 267 -23.25 -4.58 14.95
N GLY A 268 -23.10 -3.91 16.09
CA GLY A 268 -23.05 -4.53 17.40
C GLY A 268 -21.62 -4.72 17.88
N ALA A 269 -21.28 -3.97 18.94
CA ALA A 269 -20.08 -4.14 19.73
C ALA A 269 -19.85 -5.59 20.22
N GLY A 270 -20.90 -6.44 20.25
CA GLY A 270 -20.82 -7.85 20.66
C GLY A 270 -20.02 -8.77 19.73
N ILE A 271 -20.12 -8.62 18.41
CA ILE A 271 -19.35 -9.44 17.45
C ILE A 271 -17.89 -9.01 17.47
N LEU A 272 -17.66 -7.69 17.57
CA LEU A 272 -16.36 -7.07 17.83
C LEU A 272 -15.73 -7.67 19.09
N LEU A 273 -16.42 -7.70 20.23
CA LEU A 273 -15.90 -8.21 21.51
C LEU A 273 -15.39 -9.66 21.45
N CYS A 274 -16.13 -10.57 20.83
CA CYS A 274 -15.75 -11.99 20.77
C CYS A 274 -14.53 -12.25 19.87
N GLN A 275 -14.38 -11.51 18.77
CA GLN A 275 -13.25 -11.68 17.84
C GLN A 275 -12.02 -10.85 18.26
N PHE A 276 -12.20 -9.72 18.93
CA PHE A 276 -11.10 -8.94 19.52
C PHE A 276 -10.45 -9.65 20.70
N ALA A 277 -11.25 -10.23 21.60
CA ALA A 277 -10.75 -10.97 22.76
C ALA A 277 -9.85 -12.15 22.38
N SER A 278 -9.98 -12.68 21.15
CA SER A 278 -9.15 -13.77 20.63
C SER A 278 -7.88 -13.32 19.88
N SER A 279 -7.69 -12.02 19.60
CA SER A 279 -6.45 -11.52 18.96
C SER A 279 -5.95 -10.20 19.57
N ALA A 280 -5.11 -10.28 20.62
CA ALA A 280 -4.55 -9.12 21.32
C ALA A 280 -3.61 -8.25 20.44
N LYS A 281 -2.95 -8.84 19.43
CA LYS A 281 -1.93 -8.14 18.62
C LYS A 281 -2.51 -7.11 17.64
N PRO A 282 -3.54 -7.41 16.82
CA PRO A 282 -4.16 -6.41 15.94
C PRO A 282 -4.79 -5.25 16.70
N ALA A 283 -5.43 -5.53 17.83
CA ALA A 283 -6.02 -4.53 18.70
C ALA A 283 -4.95 -3.55 19.22
N ALA A 284 -3.89 -4.06 19.86
CA ALA A 284 -2.79 -3.22 20.35
C ALA A 284 -2.15 -2.37 19.25
N ARG A 285 -1.99 -2.92 18.03
CA ARG A 285 -1.48 -2.19 16.87
C ARG A 285 -2.43 -1.08 16.41
N PHE A 286 -3.73 -1.33 16.40
CA PHE A 286 -4.75 -0.33 16.05
C PHE A 286 -4.75 0.84 17.02
N PHE A 287 -4.80 0.53 18.29
CA PHE A 287 -4.79 1.56 19.31
C PHE A 287 -3.48 2.33 19.26
N GLY A 288 -2.33 1.66 19.13
CA GLY A 288 -1.05 2.35 18.90
C GLY A 288 -1.07 3.33 17.72
N GLN A 289 -1.64 2.95 16.57
CA GLN A 289 -1.71 3.86 15.42
C GLN A 289 -2.69 5.02 15.61
N LEU A 290 -3.84 4.78 16.26
CA LEU A 290 -4.78 5.85 16.63
C LEU A 290 -4.11 6.87 17.55
N PHE A 291 -3.35 6.36 18.50
CA PHE A 291 -2.68 7.18 19.48
C PHE A 291 -1.47 7.94 18.88
N GLU A 292 -0.71 7.38 17.93
CA GLU A 292 0.36 8.09 17.21
C GLU A 292 -0.10 9.34 16.45
N LYS A 293 -1.39 9.41 16.12
CA LYS A 293 -1.98 10.47 15.30
C LYS A 293 -2.75 11.51 16.10
N ASP A 294 -2.74 11.43 17.44
CA ASP A 294 -3.44 12.36 18.34
C ASP A 294 -4.94 12.51 18.01
N ASN A 295 -5.58 11.42 17.59
CA ASN A 295 -7.01 11.41 17.24
C ASN A 295 -7.90 11.28 18.49
N VAL A 296 -7.78 12.28 19.37
CA VAL A 296 -8.42 12.34 20.70
C VAL A 296 -9.93 12.10 20.63
N HIS A 297 -10.62 12.60 19.61
CA HIS A 297 -12.08 12.46 19.50
C HIS A 297 -12.54 11.02 19.23
N VAL A 298 -11.77 10.25 18.45
CA VAL A 298 -12.08 8.83 18.20
C VAL A 298 -11.79 8.02 19.45
N LEU A 299 -10.71 8.34 20.13
CA LEU A 299 -10.35 7.71 21.39
C LEU A 299 -11.36 8.02 22.50
N ASP A 300 -11.81 9.27 22.61
CA ASP A 300 -12.87 9.72 23.54
C ASP A 300 -14.17 8.98 23.27
N TRP A 301 -14.57 8.91 22.00
CA TRP A 301 -15.73 8.15 21.58
C TRP A 301 -15.62 6.67 21.99
N TRP A 302 -14.48 6.03 21.69
CA TRP A 302 -14.24 4.62 22.03
C TRP A 302 -14.22 4.40 23.54
N LEU A 303 -13.55 5.25 24.30
CA LEU A 303 -13.44 5.16 25.76
C LEU A 303 -14.81 5.30 26.45
N ASN A 304 -15.64 6.23 25.98
CA ASN A 304 -16.95 6.49 26.57
C ASN A 304 -18.03 5.49 26.16
N ARG A 305 -17.90 4.82 24.99
CA ARG A 305 -18.95 3.96 24.43
C ARG A 305 -18.64 2.46 24.51
N SER A 306 -17.38 2.05 24.50
CA SER A 306 -17.03 0.64 24.27
C SER A 306 -17.04 -0.27 25.49
N GLY A 307 -17.17 0.28 26.71
CA GLY A 307 -17.47 -0.43 27.96
C GLY A 307 -16.61 -1.65 28.28
N GLN A 308 -16.91 -2.79 27.65
CA GLN A 308 -16.23 -4.10 27.76
C GLN A 308 -14.97 -4.22 26.90
N LEU A 309 -14.85 -3.44 25.80
CA LEU A 309 -13.71 -3.55 24.87
C LEU A 309 -12.41 -3.01 25.49
N MET A 310 -12.54 -2.19 26.54
CA MET A 310 -11.45 -1.66 27.34
C MET A 310 -10.75 -2.73 28.18
N ASP A 311 -11.44 -3.81 28.55
CA ASP A 311 -10.83 -4.93 29.27
C ASP A 311 -9.91 -5.73 28.33
N CYS A 312 -10.11 -5.64 27.01
CA CYS A 312 -9.19 -6.17 25.99
C CYS A 312 -7.98 -5.24 25.75
N LEU A 313 -8.04 -3.97 26.18
CA LEU A 313 -6.97 -2.99 26.05
C LEU A 313 -5.94 -3.05 27.18
N ASP A 314 -6.29 -3.68 28.29
CA ASP A 314 -5.37 -3.93 29.41
C ASP A 314 -4.21 -4.87 29.04
N PHE A 315 -4.26 -5.50 27.85
CA PHE A 315 -3.26 -6.46 27.38
C PHE A 315 -2.01 -5.84 26.73
N GLY A 316 -1.89 -4.52 26.64
CA GLY A 316 -0.62 -3.95 26.17
C GLY A 316 -0.64 -2.48 25.80
N SER A 317 -0.09 -1.66 26.69
CA SER A 317 0.67 -0.44 26.39
C SER A 317 0.08 0.63 25.43
N PRO A 318 -1.24 0.90 25.34
CA PRO A 318 -1.71 2.01 24.50
C PRO A 318 -1.55 3.38 25.20
N TYR A 319 -1.25 3.36 26.51
CA TYR A 319 -1.34 4.49 27.42
C TYR A 319 -0.42 5.68 27.12
N VAL A 320 0.63 5.50 26.32
CA VAL A 320 1.70 6.51 26.15
C VAL A 320 1.41 7.55 25.07
N GLN A 321 0.41 7.28 24.25
CA GLN A 321 0.15 8.07 23.05
C GLN A 321 -1.27 8.68 23.07
N ALA A 322 -2.07 8.41 24.10
CA ALA A 322 -3.37 9.05 24.31
C ALA A 322 -3.20 10.47 24.85
N SER A 323 -4.17 11.35 24.57
CA SER A 323 -4.25 12.61 25.34
C SER A 323 -4.49 12.28 26.81
N ASP A 324 -3.54 12.69 27.65
CA ASP A 324 -3.41 12.27 29.04
C ASP A 324 -4.62 12.62 29.94
N SER A 325 -5.40 13.66 29.57
CA SER A 325 -6.61 14.08 30.31
C SER A 325 -7.75 13.07 30.23
N LEU A 326 -7.90 12.44 29.07
CA LEU A 326 -9.04 11.59 28.73
C LEU A 326 -9.15 10.35 29.62
N TRP A 327 -7.99 9.80 30.00
CA TRP A 327 -7.92 8.58 30.81
C TRP A 327 -8.13 8.84 32.29
N LEU A 328 -7.66 9.98 32.81
CA LEU A 328 -7.96 10.38 34.20
C LEU A 328 -9.46 10.61 34.41
N ASP A 329 -10.09 11.26 33.43
CA ASP A 329 -11.52 11.57 33.49
C ASP A 329 -12.39 10.30 33.46
N SER A 330 -11.85 9.18 32.94
CA SER A 330 -12.55 7.89 32.93
C SER A 330 -12.68 7.21 34.31
N GLY A 331 -11.96 7.69 35.33
CA GLY A 331 -12.01 7.16 36.70
C GLY A 331 -11.44 5.75 36.89
N ARG A 332 -10.81 5.15 35.86
CA ARG A 332 -10.17 3.83 35.97
C ARG A 332 -8.76 3.93 36.54
N GLY A 333 -8.32 2.86 37.22
CA GLY A 333 -6.98 2.76 37.79
C GLY A 333 -5.93 2.69 36.69
N MET A 334 -5.10 3.73 36.58
CA MET A 334 -3.98 3.77 35.63
C MET A 334 -2.77 3.02 36.21
N HIS A 335 -2.17 2.13 35.43
CA HIS A 335 -0.93 1.46 35.82
C HIS A 335 0.27 2.39 35.58
N PHE A 336 0.43 3.41 36.44
CA PHE A 336 1.41 4.49 36.29
C PHE A 336 2.80 4.02 35.89
N ALA A 337 3.38 3.02 36.57
CA ALA A 337 4.73 2.55 36.23
C ALA A 337 4.87 2.05 34.78
N ALA A 338 3.85 1.40 34.21
CA ALA A 338 3.91 0.88 32.85
C ALA A 338 3.83 2.03 31.82
N CYS A 339 2.97 3.02 32.08
CA CYS A 339 2.80 4.19 31.24
C CYS A 339 4.05 5.07 31.26
N ILE A 340 4.59 5.33 32.46
CA ILE A 340 5.85 6.07 32.66
C ILE A 340 7.00 5.34 31.96
N ASN A 341 7.09 4.01 32.08
CA ASN A 341 8.14 3.23 31.42
C ASN A 341 8.12 3.44 29.90
N ASN A 342 6.95 3.30 29.26
CA ASN A 342 6.90 3.44 27.81
C ASN A 342 7.08 4.91 27.35
N ALA A 343 6.56 5.91 28.09
CA ALA A 343 6.84 7.32 27.81
C ALA A 343 8.34 7.60 27.87
N SER A 344 9.01 6.98 28.85
CA SER A 344 10.45 7.05 29.03
C SER A 344 11.23 6.36 27.91
N LEU A 345 10.83 5.17 27.47
CA LEU A 345 11.45 4.44 26.35
C LEU A 345 11.36 5.23 25.03
N ARG A 346 10.23 5.90 24.79
CA ARG A 346 10.01 6.73 23.59
C ARG A 346 10.69 8.10 23.66
N GLY A 347 11.13 8.53 24.85
CA GLY A 347 11.68 9.87 25.07
C GLY A 347 10.61 10.97 25.07
N ASN A 348 9.36 10.63 25.42
CA ASN A 348 8.27 11.61 25.46
C ASN A 348 8.31 12.42 26.77
N LEU A 349 9.20 13.41 26.83
CA LEU A 349 9.46 14.20 28.04
C LEU A 349 8.23 14.97 28.53
N LYS A 350 7.36 15.41 27.61
CA LYS A 350 6.11 16.13 27.97
C LYS A 350 5.16 15.24 28.77
N VAL A 351 5.02 13.98 28.37
CA VAL A 351 4.18 12.99 29.10
C VAL A 351 4.81 12.65 30.45
N LEU A 352 6.14 12.55 30.54
CA LEU A 352 6.83 12.36 31.82
C LEU A 352 6.63 13.54 32.78
N ASP A 353 6.77 14.79 32.28
CA ASP A 353 6.48 16.00 33.05
C ASP A 353 5.02 16.04 33.52
N TRP A 354 4.10 15.65 32.65
CA TRP A 354 2.69 15.56 32.98
C TRP A 354 2.42 14.54 34.08
N PHE A 355 3.01 13.33 34.00
CA PHE A 355 2.88 12.33 35.06
C PHE A 355 3.40 12.83 36.40
N LEU A 356 4.52 13.55 36.39
CA LEU A 356 5.17 14.03 37.60
C LEU A 356 4.41 15.21 38.23
N HIS A 357 4.02 16.20 37.43
CA HIS A 357 3.53 17.48 37.93
C HIS A 357 2.00 17.61 37.91
N VAL A 358 1.33 17.01 36.92
CA VAL A 358 -0.13 17.12 36.74
C VAL A 358 -0.84 15.93 37.37
N ALA A 359 -0.52 14.71 36.92
CA ALA A 359 -1.11 13.49 37.48
C ALA A 359 -0.61 13.18 38.90
N LYS A 360 0.51 13.80 39.31
CA LYS A 360 1.16 13.61 40.61
C LYS A 360 1.39 12.12 40.91
N ALA A 361 1.82 11.36 39.90
CA ALA A 361 2.12 9.96 40.04
C ALA A 361 3.17 9.77 41.16
N PRO A 362 2.99 8.80 42.08
CA PRO A 362 3.92 8.60 43.18
C PRO A 362 5.34 8.34 42.67
N VAL A 363 6.36 8.87 43.36
CA VAL A 363 7.77 8.63 43.01
C VAL A 363 8.12 7.13 42.99
N SER A 364 7.43 6.31 43.80
CA SER A 364 7.57 4.86 43.77
C SER A 364 7.18 4.24 42.42
N GLU A 365 6.20 4.81 41.71
CA GLU A 365 5.81 4.37 40.37
C GLU A 365 6.87 4.74 39.32
N PHE A 366 7.53 5.89 39.47
CA PHE A 366 8.69 6.28 38.67
C PHE A 366 9.88 5.32 38.90
N VAL A 367 10.20 5.01 40.17
CA VAL A 367 11.24 4.01 40.50
C VAL A 367 10.90 2.64 39.91
N LYS A 368 9.64 2.20 40.05
CA LYS A 368 9.17 0.93 39.50
C LYS A 368 9.21 0.92 37.97
N ALA A 369 8.82 2.01 37.30
CA ALA A 369 8.90 2.15 35.85
C ALA A 369 10.33 1.96 35.36
N PHE A 370 11.30 2.56 36.05
CA PHE A 370 12.70 2.58 35.63
C PHE A 370 13.47 1.28 35.91
N THR A 371 13.02 0.50 36.92
CA THR A 371 13.78 -0.65 37.44
C THR A 371 13.09 -2.00 37.25
N CYS A 372 11.79 -2.03 36.97
CA CYS A 372 11.05 -3.28 36.89
C CYS A 372 11.27 -3.99 35.55
N SER A 373 11.93 -5.16 35.59
CA SER A 373 12.20 -6.01 34.42
C SER A 373 10.95 -6.48 33.68
N SER A 374 9.78 -6.50 34.33
CA SER A 374 8.52 -6.88 33.66
C SER A 374 8.05 -5.88 32.61
N PHE A 375 8.56 -4.63 32.64
CA PHE A 375 8.30 -3.63 31.61
C PHE A 375 9.38 -3.57 30.53
N GLY A 376 10.34 -4.50 30.57
CA GLY A 376 11.38 -4.58 29.57
C GLY A 376 10.75 -4.68 28.18
N PRO A 377 11.32 -3.99 27.17
CA PRO A 377 10.97 -4.32 25.80
C PRO A 377 11.05 -5.84 25.62
N GLY A 378 10.07 -6.43 24.94
CA GLY A 378 10.13 -7.84 24.60
C GLY A 378 11.49 -8.18 23.96
N PRO A 379 11.89 -9.46 23.86
CA PRO A 379 13.26 -9.89 23.54
C PRO A 379 13.89 -9.34 22.25
N PHE A 380 13.16 -8.56 21.47
CA PHE A 380 13.55 -7.95 20.20
C PHE A 380 13.46 -6.42 20.16
N SER A 381 13.12 -5.73 21.25
CA SER A 381 13.12 -4.26 21.25
C SER A 381 14.37 -3.70 21.92
N PHE A 382 15.05 -2.84 21.15
CA PHE A 382 16.27 -2.13 21.54
C PHE A 382 15.97 -0.78 22.19
N GLU A 383 14.69 -0.52 22.52
CA GLU A 383 14.30 0.73 23.17
C GLU A 383 14.83 0.75 24.61
N THR A 384 15.44 1.87 24.98
CA THR A 384 15.99 2.09 26.32
C THR A 384 15.55 3.45 26.82
N HIS A 385 15.59 3.68 28.14
CA HIS A 385 15.32 5.00 28.76
C HIS A 385 16.35 6.08 28.41
N SER A 386 17.24 5.76 27.48
CA SER A 386 18.38 6.56 27.10
C SER A 386 17.97 7.94 26.55
N ARG A 387 16.84 8.01 25.84
CA ARG A 387 16.27 9.28 25.31
C ARG A 387 15.70 10.21 26.39
N SER A 388 15.35 9.68 27.55
CA SER A 388 14.77 10.43 28.68
C SER A 388 15.72 10.53 29.86
N LEU A 389 16.96 10.07 29.72
CA LEU A 389 17.88 9.89 30.83
C LEU A 389 18.16 11.18 31.61
N LEU A 390 18.44 12.27 30.90
CA LEU A 390 18.71 13.58 31.53
C LEU A 390 17.47 14.11 32.28
N TRP A 391 16.28 13.80 31.78
CA TRP A 391 15.03 14.15 32.44
C TRP A 391 14.88 13.41 33.77
N TRP A 392 15.17 12.11 33.81
CA TRP A 392 15.16 11.32 35.05
C TRP A 392 16.11 11.89 36.09
N TRP A 393 17.32 12.29 35.67
CA TRP A 393 18.31 12.90 36.57
C TRP A 393 17.86 14.23 37.16
N ALA A 394 17.26 15.08 36.33
CA ALA A 394 16.81 16.40 36.76
C ALA A 394 15.60 16.33 37.69
N ASN A 395 14.68 15.40 37.42
CA ASN A 395 13.34 15.43 38.03
C ASN A 395 13.10 14.32 39.07
N VAL A 396 13.82 13.20 38.99
CA VAL A 396 13.66 12.05 39.90
C VAL A 396 15.03 11.58 40.41
N PRO A 397 15.80 12.44 41.11
CA PRO A 397 17.20 12.16 41.47
C PRO A 397 17.39 10.91 42.36
N HIS A 398 16.35 10.49 43.08
CA HIS A 398 16.35 9.26 43.88
C HIS A 398 16.62 8.00 43.05
N VAL A 399 16.11 7.96 41.81
CA VAL A 399 16.32 6.83 40.90
C VAL A 399 17.78 6.77 40.43
N CYS A 400 18.40 7.94 40.29
CA CYS A 400 19.72 8.10 39.71
C CYS A 400 20.86 7.99 40.74
N ASN A 401 20.58 8.34 42.00
CA ASN A 401 21.58 8.37 43.07
C ASN A 401 21.73 7.04 43.81
N ASP A 402 20.87 6.05 43.54
CA ASP A 402 20.96 4.73 44.15
C ASP A 402 21.71 3.75 43.22
N PRO A 403 22.99 3.44 43.51
CA PRO A 403 23.79 2.54 42.68
C PRO A 403 23.29 1.08 42.73
N SER A 404 22.37 0.73 43.64
CA SER A 404 21.78 -0.60 43.73
C SER A 404 20.63 -0.82 42.74
N LEU A 405 19.99 0.26 42.28
CA LEU A 405 18.87 0.17 41.35
C LEU A 405 19.38 -0.17 39.96
N ARG A 406 19.15 -1.40 39.51
CA ARG A 406 19.43 -1.82 38.13
C ARG A 406 18.43 -1.15 37.19
N ILE A 407 18.94 -0.31 36.29
CA ILE A 407 18.13 0.26 35.21
C ILE A 407 17.63 -0.90 34.36
N ASN A 408 16.32 -0.92 34.06
CA ASN A 408 15.73 -1.87 33.13
C ASN A 408 16.10 -1.49 31.68
N CYS A 409 17.39 -1.54 31.38
CA CYS A 409 17.93 -1.28 30.06
C CYS A 409 18.57 -2.54 29.52
N TYR A 410 18.15 -2.94 28.33
CA TYR A 410 18.90 -3.83 27.47
C TYR A 410 20.15 -3.09 26.94
N GLN A 411 20.95 -3.75 26.11
CA GLN A 411 22.12 -3.13 25.49
C GLN A 411 21.75 -1.78 24.86
N PHE A 412 22.51 -0.73 25.19
CA PHE A 412 22.30 0.59 24.65
C PHE A 412 22.75 0.60 23.19
N SER A 413 21.82 0.73 22.25
CA SER A 413 22.11 0.91 20.83
C SER A 413 22.80 2.25 20.52
N ASN A 414 22.68 3.23 21.42
CA ASN A 414 23.36 4.52 21.32
C ASN A 414 24.44 4.62 22.41
N THR A 415 25.70 4.49 21.99
CA THR A 415 26.85 4.58 22.89
C THR A 415 26.99 5.93 23.58
N ILE A 416 26.55 7.04 22.97
CA ILE A 416 26.57 8.35 23.64
C ILE A 416 25.79 8.25 24.95
N HIS A 417 24.64 7.60 24.94
CA HIS A 417 23.84 7.41 26.15
C HIS A 417 24.53 6.47 27.15
N ALA A 418 25.17 5.41 26.65
CA ALA A 418 25.92 4.48 27.49
C ALA A 418 27.13 5.18 28.17
N HIS A 419 27.82 6.07 27.45
CA HIS A 419 28.91 6.90 27.97
C HIS A 419 28.44 7.98 28.93
N ILE A 420 27.32 8.64 28.64
CA ILE A 420 26.70 9.55 29.60
C ILE A 420 26.44 8.80 30.91
N LEU A 421 25.82 7.62 30.85
CA LEU A 421 25.58 6.80 32.03
C LEU A 421 26.87 6.39 32.76
N LYS A 422 27.83 5.85 32.03
CA LYS A 422 29.06 5.30 32.59
C LYS A 422 30.02 6.38 33.09
N ASP A 423 30.35 7.34 32.22
CA ASP A 423 31.45 8.27 32.42
C ASP A 423 31.00 9.56 33.09
N MET A 424 29.84 10.11 32.70
CA MET A 424 29.33 11.33 33.31
C MET A 424 28.61 11.03 34.62
N LEU A 425 27.78 9.97 34.62
CA LEU A 425 26.88 9.67 35.72
C LEU A 425 27.39 8.55 36.64
N LYS A 426 28.58 8.01 36.35
CA LYS A 426 29.30 7.03 37.18
C LYS A 426 28.51 5.75 37.45
N TYR A 427 27.62 5.38 36.53
CA TYR A 427 26.85 4.17 36.64
C TYR A 427 27.73 2.96 36.25
N SER A 428 28.06 2.12 37.22
CA SER A 428 29.09 1.07 37.07
C SER A 428 28.62 -0.14 36.25
N PHE A 429 27.31 -0.31 36.05
CA PHE A 429 26.72 -1.48 35.41
C PHE A 429 26.06 -1.16 34.07
N VAL A 430 26.66 -0.27 33.27
CA VAL A 430 26.19 -0.05 31.89
C VAL A 430 26.87 -1.09 31.00
N PRO A 431 26.13 -2.08 30.45
CA PRO A 431 26.68 -2.92 29.40
C PRO A 431 26.93 -2.01 28.19
N LEU A 432 28.19 -1.68 27.95
CA LEU A 432 28.59 -1.08 26.68
C LEU A 432 28.31 -2.11 25.59
N GLN A 433 27.75 -1.66 24.47
CA GLN A 433 27.58 -2.48 23.27
C GLN A 433 28.92 -3.12 22.91
N ASP A 434 28.93 -4.39 22.51
CA ASP A 434 30.20 -5.03 22.13
C ASP A 434 30.81 -4.33 20.90
N VAL A 435 32.14 -4.30 20.81
CA VAL A 435 32.84 -3.65 19.69
C VAL A 435 32.42 -4.33 18.37
N CYS A 436 32.21 -5.65 18.43
CA CYS A 436 31.71 -6.46 17.32
C CYS A 436 30.35 -5.98 16.83
N ASP A 437 29.39 -5.77 17.74
CA ASP A 437 28.05 -5.28 17.39
C ASP A 437 28.11 -3.87 16.78
N SER A 438 29.02 -3.02 17.26
CA SER A 438 29.22 -1.66 16.72
C SER A 438 29.74 -1.70 15.27
N SER A 439 30.69 -2.61 15.03
CA SER A 439 31.23 -2.91 13.70
C SER A 439 30.22 -3.56 12.76
N ASP A 440 29.30 -4.38 13.29
CA ASP A 440 28.20 -5.01 12.54
C ASP A 440 27.21 -3.98 11.97
N HIS A 441 27.01 -2.86 12.68
CA HIS A 441 26.06 -1.81 12.28
C HIS A 441 26.73 -0.63 11.56
N GLY A 442 28.05 -0.66 11.33
CA GLY A 442 28.76 0.39 10.62
C GLY A 442 28.91 1.72 11.38
N THR A 443 28.76 1.72 12.71
CA THR A 443 28.69 2.96 13.52
C THR A 443 30.05 3.37 14.09
N MET A 444 30.72 4.31 13.41
CA MET A 444 32.10 4.71 13.70
C MET A 444 32.26 5.46 15.03
N GLU A 445 31.26 6.26 15.43
CA GLU A 445 31.29 7.06 16.66
C GLU A 445 31.42 6.18 17.91
N GLN A 446 30.97 4.92 17.80
CA GLN A 446 30.99 3.95 18.90
C GLN A 446 32.39 3.38 19.15
N LEU A 447 33.19 3.26 18.10
CA LEU A 447 34.51 2.63 18.14
C LEU A 447 35.55 3.51 18.84
N ALA A 448 35.38 4.83 18.82
CA ALA A 448 36.28 5.81 19.44
C ALA A 448 36.42 5.64 20.96
N PHE A 449 35.44 4.99 21.60
CA PHE A 449 35.36 4.90 23.04
C PHE A 449 35.64 3.50 23.61
N GLN A 450 35.91 2.52 22.75
CA GLN A 450 36.07 1.13 23.17
C GLN A 450 37.49 0.60 22.98
N GLY A 451 37.86 -0.34 23.87
CA GLY A 451 39.21 -0.90 23.98
C GLY A 451 39.55 -1.99 22.94
N PRO A 452 40.59 -2.81 23.20
CA PRO A 452 41.44 -3.43 22.18
C PRO A 452 40.89 -4.69 21.47
N GLN A 453 39.57 -4.87 21.29
CA GLN A 453 39.04 -5.99 20.49
C GLN A 453 39.08 -5.71 18.98
N VAL A 454 40.23 -5.26 18.50
CA VAL A 454 40.41 -4.76 17.14
C VAL A 454 40.21 -5.87 16.11
N GLU A 455 40.80 -7.05 16.31
CA GLU A 455 40.77 -8.12 15.31
C GLU A 455 39.35 -8.61 15.01
N GLN A 456 38.54 -8.89 16.04
CA GLN A 456 37.16 -9.34 15.87
C GLN A 456 36.29 -8.27 15.19
N SER A 457 36.50 -7.00 15.54
CA SER A 457 35.79 -5.86 14.95
C SER A 457 36.11 -5.69 13.46
N LEU A 458 37.38 -5.86 13.07
CA LEU A 458 37.80 -5.84 11.68
C LEU A 458 37.19 -7.01 10.88
N VAL A 459 37.07 -8.19 11.49
CA VAL A 459 36.40 -9.33 10.87
C VAL A 459 34.94 -8.99 10.60
N VAL A 460 34.18 -8.56 11.61
CA VAL A 460 32.75 -8.27 11.48
C VAL A 460 32.49 -7.13 10.49
N ALA A 461 33.25 -6.04 10.54
CA ALA A 461 33.12 -4.95 9.57
C ALA A 461 33.39 -5.41 8.13
N SER A 462 34.37 -6.31 7.95
CA SER A 462 34.68 -6.88 6.63
C SER A 462 33.58 -7.83 6.12
N GLN A 463 32.94 -8.59 7.00
CA GLN A 463 31.85 -9.49 6.61
C GLN A 463 30.59 -8.74 6.16
N ASN A 464 30.31 -7.59 6.79
CA ASN A 464 29.12 -6.77 6.51
C ASN A 464 29.34 -5.65 5.49
N ASP A 465 30.50 -5.63 4.83
CA ASP A 465 30.87 -4.65 3.82
C ASP A 465 30.93 -3.19 4.31
N HIS A 466 31.38 -2.99 5.55
CA HIS A 466 31.53 -1.66 6.17
C HIS A 466 32.97 -1.13 6.04
N ASP A 467 33.34 -0.68 4.85
CA ASP A 467 34.66 -0.10 4.55
C ASP A 467 34.93 1.22 5.31
N ASN A 468 33.87 2.00 5.59
CA ASN A 468 33.93 3.19 6.44
C ASN A 468 34.46 2.89 7.85
N VAL A 469 34.03 1.77 8.47
CA VAL A 469 34.52 1.33 9.78
C VAL A 469 36.00 0.94 9.72
N LEU A 470 36.42 0.26 8.65
CA LEU A 470 37.82 -0.09 8.44
C LEU A 470 38.69 1.16 8.27
N ASP A 471 38.22 2.16 7.53
CA ASP A 471 38.88 3.46 7.38
C ASP A 471 39.00 4.20 8.71
N TRP A 472 37.96 4.16 9.55
CA TRP A 472 38.02 4.73 10.89
C TRP A 472 39.11 4.06 11.74
N TRP A 473 39.15 2.72 11.77
CA TRP A 473 40.21 1.98 12.47
C TRP A 473 41.60 2.33 11.94
N ARG A 474 41.76 2.51 10.63
CA ARG A 474 43.04 2.87 10.02
C ARG A 474 43.49 4.30 10.34
N THR A 475 42.56 5.25 10.36
CA THR A 475 42.90 6.69 10.36
C THR A 475 42.73 7.36 11.71
N GLN A 476 41.78 6.91 12.54
CA GLN A 476 41.37 7.61 13.76
C GLN A 476 41.64 6.84 15.05
N SER A 477 41.81 5.51 14.99
CA SER A 477 42.02 4.70 16.21
C SER A 477 43.40 4.92 16.87
N GLY A 478 44.35 5.52 16.16
CA GLY A 478 45.75 5.64 16.60
C GLY A 478 46.58 4.36 16.41
N LEU A 479 46.00 3.28 15.87
CA LEU A 479 46.73 2.05 15.54
C LEU A 479 47.54 2.26 14.26
N GLN A 480 48.87 2.31 14.38
CA GLN A 480 49.76 2.55 13.24
C GLN A 480 49.87 1.33 12.29
N ASP A 481 49.70 0.11 12.83
CA ASP A 481 49.91 -1.15 12.10
C ASP A 481 48.65 -2.04 12.17
N LEU A 482 47.59 -1.63 11.48
CA LEU A 482 46.41 -2.47 11.31
C LEU A 482 46.78 -3.72 10.50
N LYS A 483 46.69 -4.91 11.10
CA LYS A 483 46.92 -6.19 10.40
C LYS A 483 45.60 -6.78 9.94
N CYS A 484 45.57 -7.32 8.73
CA CYS A 484 44.42 -8.10 8.26
C CYS A 484 44.27 -9.37 9.11
N PRO A 485 43.10 -9.62 9.73
CA PRO A 485 42.87 -10.84 10.50
C PRO A 485 43.12 -12.11 9.68
N GLN A 486 43.64 -13.16 10.33
CA GLN A 486 44.03 -14.42 9.69
C GLN A 486 42.79 -15.15 9.10
N GLU A 487 41.64 -14.97 9.73
CA GLU A 487 40.36 -15.54 9.32
C GLU A 487 39.95 -15.04 7.93
N LEU A 488 40.19 -13.76 7.62
CA LEU A 488 39.89 -13.16 6.32
C LEU A 488 40.84 -13.71 5.23
N THR A 489 42.14 -13.80 5.52
CA THR A 489 43.14 -14.28 4.56
C THR A 489 43.03 -15.78 4.29
N SER A 490 42.56 -16.56 5.27
CA SER A 490 42.31 -17.99 5.12
C SER A 490 41.18 -18.33 4.15
N GLY A 491 40.35 -17.35 3.74
CA GLY A 491 39.17 -17.56 2.91
C GLY A 491 38.03 -18.31 3.62
N LYS A 492 38.10 -18.45 4.95
CA LYS A 492 37.05 -19.12 5.75
C LYS A 492 35.80 -18.26 5.91
N LEU A 493 35.94 -16.93 5.84
CA LEU A 493 34.85 -15.99 6.08
C LEU A 493 34.50 -15.23 4.80
N LYS A 494 33.20 -15.02 4.58
CA LYS A 494 32.69 -14.24 3.44
C LYS A 494 32.98 -12.78 3.72
N VAL A 495 33.69 -12.12 2.80
CA VAL A 495 33.99 -10.69 2.85
C VAL A 495 33.17 -9.97 1.80
N GLY A 496 32.66 -8.79 2.15
CA GLY A 496 31.95 -7.92 1.22
C GLY A 496 32.83 -7.46 0.05
N VAL A 497 32.21 -7.02 -1.04
CA VAL A 497 32.94 -6.65 -2.27
C VAL A 497 33.75 -5.37 -2.06
N SER A 498 33.17 -4.39 -1.37
CA SER A 498 33.77 -3.08 -1.12
C SER A 498 34.94 -3.19 -0.15
N THR A 499 34.75 -3.93 0.94
CA THR A 499 35.77 -4.24 1.96
C THR A 499 36.90 -5.10 1.41
N LYS A 500 36.61 -6.04 0.51
CA LYS A 500 37.67 -6.78 -0.20
C LYS A 500 38.58 -5.86 -1.00
N LYS A 501 37.98 -4.96 -1.79
CA LYS A 501 38.71 -3.95 -2.56
C LYS A 501 39.49 -3.02 -1.63
N TRP A 502 38.91 -2.65 -0.49
CA TRP A 502 39.57 -1.83 0.52
C TRP A 502 40.85 -2.49 1.07
N TRP A 503 40.81 -3.78 1.45
CA TRP A 503 41.98 -4.52 1.93
C TRP A 503 43.08 -4.64 0.87
N GLU A 504 42.71 -4.85 -0.40
CA GLU A 504 43.65 -4.92 -1.52
C GLU A 504 44.31 -3.55 -1.77
N GLU A 505 43.53 -2.47 -1.83
CA GLU A 505 44.04 -1.13 -2.11
C GLU A 505 44.89 -0.55 -0.99
N LYS A 506 44.49 -0.75 0.28
CA LYS A 506 45.16 -0.12 1.42
C LYS A 506 46.34 -0.94 1.97
N TYR A 507 46.30 -2.27 1.83
CA TYR A 507 47.28 -3.18 2.44
C TYR A 507 47.88 -4.20 1.47
N GLY A 508 47.48 -4.21 0.19
CA GLY A 508 47.98 -5.19 -0.79
C GLY A 508 47.54 -6.62 -0.49
N VAL A 509 46.49 -6.82 0.32
CA VAL A 509 46.03 -8.13 0.74
C VAL A 509 45.00 -8.66 -0.25
N GLN A 510 45.35 -9.70 -1.00
CA GLN A 510 44.40 -10.40 -1.85
C GLN A 510 43.59 -11.41 -1.04
N LEU A 511 42.34 -11.06 -0.74
CA LEU A 511 41.41 -11.97 -0.06
C LEU A 511 40.84 -13.00 -1.03
N VAL A 512 40.91 -14.28 -0.67
CA VAL A 512 40.37 -15.38 -1.48
C VAL A 512 38.84 -15.28 -1.48
N ALA A 513 38.23 -15.27 -2.67
CA ALA A 513 36.78 -15.35 -2.76
C ALA A 513 36.32 -16.73 -2.24
N LEU A 514 35.36 -16.75 -1.32
CA LEU A 514 34.63 -17.98 -1.03
C LEU A 514 34.01 -18.45 -2.35
N ARG A 515 34.35 -19.67 -2.76
CA ARG A 515 33.63 -20.34 -3.83
C ARG A 515 32.20 -20.48 -3.33
N ASP A 516 31.24 -19.92 -4.07
CA ASP A 516 29.81 -20.11 -3.80
C ASP A 516 29.55 -21.62 -3.69
N SER A 517 29.31 -22.08 -2.47
CA SER A 517 29.04 -23.47 -2.11
C SER A 517 27.56 -23.78 -2.24
#